data_AF-A0A920FLT0-F1
#
_entry.id   AF-A0A920FLT0-F1
#
_cell.length_a   1.000
_cell.length_b   1.000
_cell.length_c   1.000
_cell.angle_alpha   90.00
_cell.angle_beta   90.00
_cell.angle_gamma   90.00
#
_symmetry.space_group_name_H-M   'P 1'
#
loop_
_entity.id
_entity.type
_entity.pdbx_description
1 polymer ?
#
loop_
_entity_poly.entity_id
_entity_poly.type
_entity_poly.pdbx_seq_one_letter_code
_entity_poly.pdbx_strand_id
1 'polypeptide(L)'
;MLETSLTELKRMISWSLYIYVFFLAHVKFLFAASIAEATTNLSFTEILVSSTLGAVFCFNVFFFISKSIFHSNTTSKWVSYFKPKKRKKNFKKRNRIIVKIKNSNGGFLLLCTLAPLFLSIPIGTFVVVKFYGKRRYTYFYVTTLLVFTSTLLTYLNHFIFH
;
A
#
# COMPACT_ATOMS: atom_id res chain seq x y z
N MET A 1 -9.83 -11.14 -42.06
CA MET A 1 -10.56 -11.86 -41.00
C MET A 1 -9.62 -12.47 -39.96
N LEU A 2 -8.55 -13.14 -40.38
CA LEU A 2 -7.54 -13.75 -39.48
C LEU A 2 -6.65 -12.70 -38.78
N GLU A 3 -6.28 -11.64 -39.51
CA GLU A 3 -5.48 -10.53 -38.99
C GLU A 3 -6.24 -9.68 -37.98
N THR A 4 -7.53 -9.44 -38.22
CA THR A 4 -8.46 -8.79 -37.28
C THR A 4 -8.65 -9.61 -36.01
N SER A 5 -8.70 -10.95 -36.07
CA SER A 5 -8.76 -11.77 -34.85
C SER A 5 -7.45 -11.75 -34.07
N LEU A 6 -6.29 -11.70 -34.74
CA LEU A 6 -4.98 -11.63 -34.09
C LEU A 6 -4.75 -10.29 -33.38
N THR A 7 -5.18 -9.18 -33.97
CA THR A 7 -5.12 -7.85 -33.33
C THR A 7 -6.00 -7.78 -32.09
N GLU A 8 -7.20 -8.37 -32.15
CA GLU A 8 -8.12 -8.46 -31.02
C GLU A 8 -7.53 -9.31 -29.88
N LEU A 9 -6.93 -10.47 -30.20
CA LEU A 9 -6.28 -11.33 -29.21
C LEU A 9 -5.07 -10.64 -28.55
N LYS A 10 -4.21 -9.97 -29.33
CA LYS A 10 -3.09 -9.18 -28.77
C LYS A 10 -3.61 -8.11 -27.81
N ARG A 11 -4.66 -7.40 -28.21
CA ARG A 11 -5.30 -6.36 -27.38
C ARG A 11 -5.81 -6.96 -26.06
N MET A 12 -6.55 -8.06 -26.10
CA MET A 12 -7.07 -8.74 -24.90
C MET A 12 -5.95 -9.22 -23.96
N ILE A 13 -4.85 -9.73 -24.51
CA ILE A 13 -3.66 -10.14 -23.73
C ILE A 13 -3.04 -8.93 -23.04
N SER A 14 -2.85 -7.80 -23.74
CA SER A 14 -2.32 -6.57 -23.14
C SER A 14 -3.18 -6.07 -21.99
N TRP A 15 -4.52 -6.00 -22.14
CA TRP A 15 -5.44 -5.64 -21.06
C TRP A 15 -5.31 -6.54 -19.82
N SER A 16 -5.14 -7.84 -20.04
CA SER A 16 -4.97 -8.82 -18.97
C SER A 16 -3.67 -8.59 -18.19
N LEU A 17 -2.58 -8.22 -18.88
CA LEU A 17 -1.30 -7.91 -18.24
C LEU A 17 -1.38 -6.66 -17.37
N TYR A 18 -2.08 -5.60 -17.81
CA TYR A 18 -2.29 -4.41 -16.98
C TYR A 18 -3.02 -4.75 -15.68
N ILE A 19 -4.09 -5.55 -15.77
CA ILE A 19 -4.86 -6.01 -14.60
C ILE A 19 -3.98 -6.87 -13.68
N TYR A 20 -3.15 -7.74 -14.24
CA TYR A 20 -2.21 -8.55 -13.47
C TYR A 20 -1.23 -7.69 -12.65
N VAL A 21 -0.58 -6.69 -13.29
CA VAL A 21 0.34 -5.77 -12.62
C VAL A 21 -0.38 -4.94 -11.55
N PHE A 22 -1.60 -4.51 -11.84
CA PHE A 22 -2.46 -3.78 -10.91
C PHE A 22 -2.71 -4.59 -9.63
N PHE A 23 -3.15 -5.85 -9.74
CA PHE A 23 -3.40 -6.71 -8.58
C PHE A 23 -2.10 -7.14 -7.87
N LEU A 24 -1.00 -7.36 -8.61
CA LEU A 24 0.31 -7.64 -8.03
C LEU A 24 0.76 -6.52 -7.08
N ALA A 25 0.55 -5.26 -7.48
CA ALA A 25 0.88 -4.09 -6.68
C ALA A 25 0.14 -4.05 -5.34
N HIS A 26 -1.02 -4.72 -5.21
CA HIS A 26 -1.76 -4.79 -3.94
C HIS A 26 -1.07 -5.69 -2.92
N VAL A 27 -0.56 -6.85 -3.37
CA VAL A 27 -0.03 -7.92 -2.49
C VAL A 27 1.45 -7.73 -2.23
N LYS A 28 2.24 -7.46 -3.28
CA LYS A 28 3.70 -7.32 -3.19
C LYS A 28 4.15 -6.13 -4.00
N PHE A 29 3.78 -4.94 -3.53
CA PHE A 29 4.15 -3.68 -4.17
C PHE A 29 5.64 -3.56 -4.48
N LEU A 30 6.52 -3.99 -3.55
CA LEU A 30 7.97 -3.91 -3.74
C LEU A 30 8.52 -4.81 -4.85
N PHE A 31 7.82 -5.89 -5.19
CA PHE A 31 8.26 -6.82 -6.24
C PHE A 31 7.43 -6.68 -7.51
N ALA A 32 6.35 -5.89 -7.48
CA ALA A 32 5.42 -5.78 -8.60
C ALA A 32 6.10 -5.27 -9.87
N ALA A 33 6.96 -4.24 -9.77
CA ALA A 33 7.70 -3.70 -10.91
C ALA A 33 8.69 -4.73 -11.49
N SER A 34 9.48 -5.39 -10.64
CA SER A 34 10.45 -6.42 -11.07
C SER A 34 9.77 -7.63 -11.71
N ILE A 35 8.68 -8.10 -11.13
CA ILE A 35 7.93 -9.24 -11.67
C ILE A 35 7.26 -8.85 -12.99
N ALA A 36 6.68 -7.65 -13.07
CA ALA A 36 6.07 -7.16 -14.30
C ALA A 36 7.08 -7.09 -15.45
N GLU A 37 8.27 -6.54 -15.22
CA GLU A 37 9.31 -6.43 -16.26
C GLU A 37 9.87 -7.80 -16.65
N ALA A 38 10.05 -8.71 -15.69
CA ALA A 38 10.55 -10.07 -15.97
C ALA A 38 9.54 -10.98 -16.69
N THR A 39 8.23 -10.74 -16.53
CA THR A 39 7.17 -11.63 -17.05
C THR A 39 6.38 -11.03 -18.21
N THR A 40 6.47 -9.71 -18.44
CA THR A 40 5.66 -9.00 -19.42
C THR A 40 6.54 -8.15 -20.34
N ASN A 41 6.18 -8.05 -21.62
CA ASN A 41 6.84 -7.17 -22.59
C ASN A 41 6.22 -5.76 -22.58
N LEU A 42 5.73 -5.29 -21.43
CA LEU A 42 5.13 -3.96 -21.27
C LEU A 42 6.24 -2.90 -21.18
N SER A 43 5.94 -1.69 -21.67
CA SER A 43 6.87 -0.56 -21.54
C SER A 43 7.05 -0.14 -20.08
N PHE A 44 8.19 0.48 -19.78
CA PHE A 44 8.48 1.10 -18.48
C PHE A 44 7.32 1.99 -17.98
N THR A 45 6.79 2.84 -18.85
CA THR A 45 5.73 3.79 -18.50
C THR A 45 4.41 3.08 -18.20
N GLU A 46 4.13 2.00 -18.92
CA GLU A 46 2.93 1.17 -18.77
C GLU A 46 2.92 0.45 -17.41
N ILE A 47 4.06 -0.14 -17.04
CA ILE A 47 4.25 -0.78 -15.74
C ILE A 47 4.14 0.25 -14.61
N LEU A 48 4.80 1.41 -14.76
CA LEU A 48 4.76 2.49 -13.77
C LEU A 48 3.33 2.99 -13.54
N VAL A 49 2.59 3.29 -14.60
CA VAL A 49 1.21 3.80 -14.50
C VAL A 49 0.30 2.74 -13.89
N SER A 50 0.35 1.50 -14.37
CA SER A 50 -0.51 0.42 -13.85
C SER A 50 -0.26 0.12 -12.37
N SER A 51 1.02 -0.01 -11.99
CA SER A 51 1.42 -0.27 -10.59
C SER A 51 1.03 0.90 -9.66
N THR A 52 1.28 2.14 -10.10
CA THR A 52 0.95 3.33 -9.30
C THR A 52 -0.55 3.47 -9.11
N LEU A 53 -1.34 3.25 -10.17
CA LEU A 53 -2.81 3.26 -10.07
C LEU A 53 -3.31 2.16 -9.14
N GLY A 54 -2.76 0.95 -9.23
CA GLY A 54 -3.09 -0.17 -8.32
C GLY A 54 -2.81 0.17 -6.87
N ALA A 55 -1.61 0.67 -6.59
CA ALA A 55 -1.21 1.03 -5.23
C ALA A 55 -2.05 2.17 -4.64
N VAL A 56 -2.27 3.23 -5.42
CA VAL A 56 -3.07 4.39 -4.99
C VAL A 56 -4.54 4.02 -4.83
N PHE A 57 -5.10 3.22 -5.74
CA PHE A 57 -6.48 2.74 -5.65
C PHE A 57 -6.68 1.89 -4.39
N CYS A 58 -5.81 0.89 -4.18
CA CYS A 58 -5.83 0.04 -2.99
C CYS A 58 -5.74 0.88 -1.71
N PHE A 59 -4.76 1.78 -1.64
CA PHE A 59 -4.57 2.66 -0.50
C PHE A 59 -5.83 3.49 -0.22
N ASN A 60 -6.43 4.12 -1.24
CA ASN A 60 -7.63 4.93 -1.05
C ASN A 60 -8.79 4.10 -0.50
N VAL A 61 -9.11 2.97 -1.12
CA VAL A 61 -10.20 2.09 -0.70
C VAL A 61 -10.01 1.67 0.76
N PHE A 62 -8.84 1.13 1.11
CA PHE A 62 -8.56 0.67 2.47
C PHE A 62 -8.45 1.80 3.49
N PHE A 63 -7.93 2.96 3.09
CA PHE A 63 -7.83 4.13 3.95
C PHE A 63 -9.21 4.66 4.32
N PHE A 64 -10.12 4.82 3.35
CA PHE A 64 -11.49 5.26 3.60
C PHE A 64 -12.29 4.26 4.43
N ILE A 65 -12.19 2.96 4.12
CA ILE A 65 -12.83 1.89 4.91
C ILE A 65 -12.34 1.93 6.35
N SER A 66 -11.02 1.95 6.55
CA SER A 66 -10.41 2.00 7.89
C SER A 66 -10.83 3.28 8.62
N LYS A 67 -10.77 4.43 7.95
CA LYS A 67 -11.14 5.72 8.53
C LYS A 67 -12.60 5.74 8.93
N SER A 68 -13.50 5.19 8.11
CA SER A 68 -14.93 5.06 8.44
C SER A 68 -15.14 4.24 9.73
N ILE A 69 -14.47 3.08 9.82
CA ILE A 69 -14.51 2.20 11.00
C ILE A 69 -13.99 2.90 12.27
N PHE A 70 -12.91 3.68 12.17
CA PHE A 70 -12.26 4.32 13.33
C PHE A 70 -12.79 5.71 13.67
N HIS A 71 -13.35 6.44 12.70
CA HIS A 71 -13.93 7.78 12.90
C HIS A 71 -15.35 7.70 13.44
N SER A 72 -16.11 6.66 13.06
CA SER A 72 -17.39 6.29 13.66
C SER A 72 -17.18 5.72 15.08
N ASN A 73 -16.74 6.56 16.01
CA ASN A 73 -16.64 6.21 17.42
C ASN A 73 -18.04 6.20 18.03
N THR A 74 -18.72 5.04 18.13
CA THR A 74 -19.42 4.68 19.39
C THR A 74 -19.96 3.25 19.56
N THR A 75 -20.17 2.40 18.53
CA THR A 75 -20.97 1.16 18.75
C THR A 75 -20.52 -0.17 18.13
N SER A 76 -19.41 -0.29 17.38
CA SER A 76 -19.07 -1.61 16.83
C SER A 76 -18.30 -2.47 17.84
N LYS A 77 -19.00 -3.46 18.41
CA LYS A 77 -18.48 -4.50 19.33
C LYS A 77 -17.20 -5.18 18.81
N TRP A 78 -16.98 -5.17 17.50
CA TRP A 78 -15.80 -5.69 16.80
C TRP A 78 -14.48 -5.00 17.17
N VAL A 79 -14.49 -3.68 17.40
CA VAL A 79 -13.29 -2.95 17.82
C VAL A 79 -12.90 -3.31 19.26
N SER A 80 -13.84 -3.82 20.07
CA SER A 80 -13.55 -4.25 21.45
C SER A 80 -12.70 -5.52 21.51
N TYR A 81 -12.78 -6.41 20.52
CA TYR A 81 -11.96 -7.63 20.42
C TYR A 81 -10.49 -7.31 20.09
N PHE A 82 -10.25 -6.30 19.26
CA PHE A 82 -8.90 -5.83 18.90
C PHE A 82 -8.40 -4.67 19.77
N LYS A 83 -9.25 -4.14 20.67
CA LYS A 83 -8.81 -3.25 21.74
C LYS A 83 -8.14 -4.12 22.79
N PRO A 84 -6.86 -3.89 23.13
CA PRO A 84 -6.32 -4.51 24.32
C PRO A 84 -7.24 -4.14 25.49
N LYS A 85 -7.83 -5.14 26.15
CA LYS A 85 -8.56 -5.01 27.42
C LYS A 85 -7.81 -3.98 28.24
N LYS A 86 -8.47 -2.91 28.73
CA LYS A 86 -7.86 -1.87 29.57
C LYS A 86 -7.11 -2.56 30.72
N ARG A 87 -5.83 -2.87 30.52
CA ARG A 87 -5.00 -3.48 31.55
C ARG A 87 -4.77 -2.37 32.57
N LYS A 88 -5.05 -2.69 33.85
CA LYS A 88 -4.71 -1.84 35.01
C LYS A 88 -3.34 -1.18 34.75
N LYS A 89 -3.22 0.12 35.03
CA LYS A 89 -2.03 0.96 34.81
C LYS A 89 -0.81 0.40 35.57
N ASN A 90 -0.23 -0.68 35.06
CA ASN A 90 1.08 -1.17 35.48
C ASN A 90 2.09 -0.49 34.55
N PHE A 91 2.71 0.56 35.05
CA PHE A 91 3.80 1.28 34.39
C PHE A 91 5.03 0.36 34.23
N LYS A 92 4.96 -0.62 33.32
CA LYS A 92 6.16 -1.38 32.90
C LYS A 92 7.00 -0.50 31.96
N LYS A 93 8.31 -0.43 32.21
CA LYS A 93 9.30 0.33 31.41
C LYS A 93 9.18 0.07 29.88
N ARG A 94 8.78 -1.13 29.47
CA ARG A 94 8.52 -1.51 28.07
C ARG A 94 7.36 -0.74 27.42
N ASN A 95 6.32 -0.39 28.17
CA ASN A 95 5.18 0.37 27.64
C ASN A 95 5.55 1.85 27.40
N ARG A 96 6.51 2.40 28.16
CA ARG A 96 7.06 3.75 27.91
C ARG A 96 7.90 3.81 26.64
N ILE A 97 8.61 2.74 26.29
CA ILE A 97 9.39 2.67 25.04
C ILE A 97 8.46 2.64 23.82
N ILE A 98 7.39 1.83 23.85
CA ILE A 98 6.37 1.81 22.78
C ILE A 98 5.71 3.19 22.63
N VAL A 99 5.42 3.87 23.75
CA VAL A 99 4.88 5.24 23.73
C VAL A 99 5.92 6.27 23.25
N LYS A 100 7.21 6.13 23.59
CA LYS A 100 8.30 7.01 23.10
C LYS A 100 8.55 6.84 21.60
N ILE A 101 8.53 5.60 21.09
CA ILE A 101 8.66 5.32 19.66
C ILE A 101 7.45 5.85 18.91
N LYS A 102 6.24 5.67 19.46
CA LYS A 102 4.99 6.23 18.91
C LYS A 102 4.95 7.78 18.92
N ASN A 103 5.66 8.42 19.85
CA ASN A 103 5.67 9.88 20.01
C ASN A 103 6.90 10.56 19.37
N SER A 104 7.81 9.80 18.79
CA SER A 104 8.94 10.32 18.02
C SER A 104 8.53 10.54 16.55
N ASN A 105 8.90 11.69 15.98
CA ASN A 105 8.65 12.00 14.57
C ASN A 105 9.19 10.91 13.63
N GLY A 106 10.29 10.24 14.00
CA GLY A 106 10.86 9.13 13.23
C GLY A 106 10.01 7.86 13.24
N GLY A 107 9.31 7.57 14.33
CA GLY A 107 8.42 6.40 14.43
C GLY A 107 7.14 6.56 13.60
N PHE A 108 6.70 7.79 13.34
CA PHE A 108 5.62 8.07 12.40
C PHE A 108 6.04 7.76 10.96
N LEU A 109 7.20 8.29 10.53
CA LEU A 109 7.74 8.06 9.18
C LEU A 109 7.97 6.57 8.96
N LEU A 110 8.72 5.91 9.86
CA LEU A 110 9.08 4.50 9.73
C LEU A 110 7.85 3.59 9.65
N LEU A 111 6.81 3.83 10.47
CA LEU A 111 5.60 2.99 10.39
C LEU A 111 4.78 3.27 9.13
N CYS A 112 4.68 4.55 8.73
CA CYS A 112 3.94 4.93 7.53
C CYS A 112 4.63 4.47 6.25
N THR A 113 5.96 4.32 6.26
CA THR A 113 6.70 3.80 5.12
C THR A 113 6.79 2.29 5.12
N LEU A 114 7.21 1.69 6.24
CA LEU A 114 7.52 0.28 6.30
C LEU A 114 6.26 -0.59 6.30
N ALA A 115 5.14 -0.13 6.88
CA ALA A 115 3.94 -0.95 6.95
C ALA A 115 3.29 -1.18 5.57
N PRO A 116 3.04 -0.15 4.73
CA PRO A 116 2.47 -0.36 3.39
C PRO A 116 3.43 -1.08 2.44
N LEU A 117 4.74 -0.85 2.57
CA LEU A 117 5.75 -1.43 1.69
C LEU A 117 6.09 -2.88 2.03
N PHE A 118 6.23 -3.21 3.33
CA PHE A 118 6.71 -4.52 3.77
C PHE A 118 5.57 -5.49 4.11
N LEU A 119 4.43 -5.00 4.58
CA LEU A 119 3.32 -5.84 5.05
C LEU A 119 2.20 -6.05 4.00
N SER A 120 2.32 -5.47 2.81
CA SER A 120 1.24 -5.23 1.83
C SER A 120 0.43 -3.96 2.11
N ILE A 121 0.04 -3.27 1.04
CA ILE A 121 -0.73 -2.02 1.08
C ILE A 121 -2.02 -2.14 1.94
N PRO A 122 -2.88 -3.17 1.79
CA PRO A 122 -4.14 -3.21 2.54
C PRO A 122 -3.92 -3.32 4.06
N ILE A 123 -3.03 -4.22 4.49
CA ILE A 123 -2.76 -4.46 5.92
C ILE A 123 -1.95 -3.31 6.51
N GLY A 124 -0.96 -2.81 5.77
CA GLY A 124 -0.16 -1.66 6.16
C GLY A 124 -0.99 -0.39 6.34
N THR A 125 -1.92 -0.13 5.43
CA THR A 125 -2.85 1.01 5.52
C THR A 125 -3.73 0.92 6.75
N PHE A 126 -4.24 -0.28 7.08
CA PHE A 126 -5.05 -0.48 8.29
C PHE A 126 -4.25 -0.16 9.57
N VAL A 127 -2.99 -0.60 9.63
CA VAL A 127 -2.08 -0.28 10.74
C VAL A 127 -1.85 1.23 10.83
N VAL A 128 -1.51 1.88 9.72
CA VAL A 128 -1.25 3.33 9.68
C VAL A 128 -2.47 4.13 10.14
N VAL A 129 -3.68 3.80 9.66
CA VAL A 129 -4.91 4.48 10.06
C VAL A 129 -5.22 4.23 11.54
N LYS A 130 -5.01 3.01 12.05
CA LYS A 130 -5.22 2.69 13.47
C LYS A 130 -4.34 3.51 14.41
N PHE A 131 -3.07 3.74 14.04
CA PHE A 131 -2.13 4.48 14.89
C PHE A 131 -2.16 6.00 14.66
N TYR A 132 -2.28 6.42 13.39
CA TYR A 132 -2.07 7.80 12.95
C TYR A 132 -3.19 8.38 12.06
N GLY A 133 -4.30 7.64 11.86
CA GLY A 133 -5.43 8.07 11.01
C GLY A 133 -6.19 9.30 11.50
N LYS A 134 -5.92 9.80 12.72
CA LYS A 134 -6.46 11.08 13.21
C LYS A 134 -5.81 12.31 12.56
N ARG A 135 -4.58 12.19 12.05
CA ARG A 135 -3.86 13.33 11.45
C ARG A 135 -4.18 13.41 9.96
N ARG A 136 -4.61 14.59 9.49
CA ARG A 136 -4.92 14.83 8.06
C ARG A 136 -3.69 14.66 7.16
N TYR A 137 -2.50 14.98 7.66
CA TYR A 137 -1.23 14.84 6.94
C TYR A 137 -0.86 13.39 6.61
N THR A 138 -1.37 12.40 7.36
CA THR A 138 -1.06 10.98 7.14
C THR A 138 -1.51 10.51 5.76
N TYR A 139 -2.65 11.02 5.28
CA TYR A 139 -3.16 10.66 3.96
C TYR A 139 -2.19 11.10 2.85
N PHE A 140 -1.90 12.39 2.78
CA PHE A 140 -1.00 12.96 1.78
C PHE A 140 0.40 12.33 1.85
N TYR A 141 0.91 12.11 3.06
CA TYR A 141 2.23 11.50 3.24
C TYR A 141 2.31 10.09 2.62
N VAL A 142 1.34 9.22 2.90
CA VAL A 142 1.36 7.84 2.38
C VAL A 142 1.11 7.83 0.88
N THR A 143 0.25 8.69 0.35
CA THR A 143 0.04 8.80 -1.10
C THR A 143 1.32 9.24 -1.82
N THR A 144 2.00 10.30 -1.37
CA THR A 144 3.26 10.74 -1.96
C THR A 144 4.34 9.68 -1.86
N LEU A 145 4.40 8.96 -0.73
CA LEU A 145 5.34 7.85 -0.55
C LEU A 145 5.10 6.73 -1.56
N LEU A 146 3.85 6.31 -1.78
CA LEU A 146 3.54 5.23 -2.72
C LEU A 146 3.92 5.62 -4.14
N VAL A 147 3.61 6.85 -4.56
CA VAL A 147 4.03 7.38 -5.87
C VAL A 147 5.55 7.40 -5.97
N PHE A 148 6.24 7.98 -4.99
CA PHE A 148 7.70 8.07 -4.97
C PHE A 148 8.36 6.69 -5.03
N THR A 149 7.85 5.74 -4.24
CA THR A 149 8.40 4.38 -4.19
C THR A 149 8.10 3.61 -5.47
N SER A 150 6.92 3.81 -6.09
CA SER A 150 6.58 3.24 -7.40
C SER A 150 7.58 3.71 -8.46
N THR A 151 7.78 5.02 -8.56
CA THR A 151 8.74 5.61 -9.51
C THR A 151 10.16 5.12 -9.25
N LEU A 152 10.60 5.09 -7.99
CA LEU A 152 11.93 4.61 -7.62
C LEU A 152 12.11 3.13 -8.02
N LEU A 153 11.13 2.28 -7.77
CA LEU A 153 11.21 0.86 -8.12
C LEU A 153 11.23 0.64 -9.61
N THR A 154 10.35 1.28 -10.37
CA THR A 154 10.36 1.12 -11.83
C THR A 154 11.68 1.64 -12.40
N TYR A 155 12.20 2.77 -11.89
CA TYR A 155 13.49 3.32 -12.34
C TYR A 155 14.66 2.39 -12.03
N LEU A 156 14.68 1.79 -10.83
CA LEU A 156 15.71 0.81 -10.46
C LEU A 156 15.65 -0.43 -11.35
N ASN A 157 14.45 -0.92 -11.69
CA ASN A 157 14.35 -2.08 -12.58
C ASN A 157 14.81 -1.74 -14.00
N HIS A 158 14.43 -0.57 -14.53
CA HIS A 158 14.92 -0.12 -15.84
C HIS A 158 16.45 -0.07 -15.90
N PHE A 159 17.11 0.36 -14.82
CA PHE A 159 18.57 0.38 -14.73
C PHE A 159 19.21 -1.02 -14.58
N ILE A 160 18.45 -2.02 -14.11
CA ILE A 160 18.94 -3.40 -13.95
C ILE A 160 18.85 -4.18 -15.27
N PHE A 161 17.81 -3.91 -16.08
CA PHE A 161 17.54 -4.63 -17.32
C PHE A 161 18.12 -3.94 -18.58
N HIS A 162 18.78 -2.79 -18.43
CA HIS A 162 19.46 -2.04 -19.49
C HIS A 162 20.94 -1.83 -19.15
#